data_AF-A0A6N0X038-F1
#
_entry.id   AF-A0A6N0X038-F1
#
_cell.length_a   1.000
_cell.length_b   1.000
_cell.length_c   1.000
_cell.angle_alpha   90.00
_cell.angle_beta   90.00
_cell.angle_gamma   90.00
#
_symmetry.space_group_name_H-M   'P 1'
#
loop_
_entity.id
_entity.type
_entity.pdbx_description
1 polymer ?
#
loop_
_entity_poly.entity_id
_entity_poly.type
_entity_poly.pdbx_seq_one_letter_code
_entity_poly.pdbx_strand_id
1 'polypeptide(L)'
;MIAAPPSRKRIATRQLRLGMYISGIDGNWLDYPFWKRRFLLTRDVDLEALRESAIRAVIIDTGKGLDVLEPTRTAPAATPEMPSPLPSPPTPTPTPTPAVRRDTRGGAPRSPVGIARVEVDIPRFSAGAAGRAPVGLAEEFDRAREIVSYARRTVTRLFDEVRLGKAIDATHLQPLADEIAASVARNRCAMSSIVRLKSKDEYTYMHSIAVSTLMVNLAGELGLTADQTREAALAGLLHDVGKMAVPNELLQKPGALTDKELRLVQTHPVRGHALLTRSVGVPAAAADVCLHHHEKIDGTGYPHRLAGDEISLLARMGAVCDVYDAVTSERPYKAPWTPFEALVRMQTWNGHFDPEVLGAFIRSIGIYPVGTLVRLKSGVLAVVKEQTAIPAQPLVRVFYSITNRTDIPAYDLDLSHAGAKHAFARAQDAIVSSERPGDWLMDDWETIWPGLLASPAGGDPR
;
A
#
# COMPACT_ATOMS: atom_id res chain seq x y z
N MET A 1 13.00 -40.82 10.72
CA MET A 1 13.76 -40.40 9.52
C MET A 1 14.11 -38.93 9.67
N ILE A 2 15.41 -38.62 9.69
CA ILE A 2 15.93 -37.26 9.88
C ILE A 2 15.63 -36.48 8.61
N ALA A 3 14.84 -35.41 8.71
CA ALA A 3 14.54 -34.53 7.58
C ALA A 3 15.85 -33.91 7.06
N ALA A 4 16.12 -34.04 5.76
CA ALA A 4 17.24 -33.37 5.12
C ALA A 4 17.16 -31.84 5.32
N PRO A 5 18.29 -31.14 5.49
CA PRO A 5 18.30 -29.70 5.68
C PRO A 5 17.66 -28.98 4.47
N PRO A 6 17.02 -27.81 4.66
CA PRO A 6 16.33 -27.13 3.57
C PRO A 6 17.30 -26.78 2.44
N SER A 7 17.02 -27.27 1.24
CA SER A 7 17.73 -27.08 -0.03
C SER A 7 17.63 -25.65 -0.57
N ARG A 8 17.67 -24.62 0.29
CA ARG A 8 17.50 -23.22 -0.12
C ARG A 8 18.84 -22.49 -0.15
N LYS A 9 19.15 -21.87 -1.29
CA LYS A 9 20.44 -21.20 -1.54
C LYS A 9 20.19 -19.79 -2.05
N ARG A 10 20.87 -18.80 -1.46
CA ARG A 10 20.86 -17.41 -1.94
C ARG A 10 21.90 -17.25 -3.05
N ILE A 11 21.48 -16.72 -4.18
CA ILE A 11 22.31 -16.54 -5.38
C ILE A 11 22.10 -15.13 -5.94
N ALA A 12 23.09 -14.58 -6.65
CA ALA A 12 22.94 -13.30 -7.33
C ALA A 12 22.05 -13.46 -8.59
N THR A 13 21.30 -12.43 -8.97
CA THR A 13 20.41 -12.47 -10.16
C THR A 13 21.16 -12.81 -11.46
N ARG A 14 22.41 -12.37 -11.58
CA ARG A 14 23.31 -12.76 -12.70
C ARG A 14 23.58 -14.26 -12.81
N GLN A 15 23.37 -15.03 -11.74
CA GLN A 15 23.59 -16.48 -11.69
C GLN A 15 22.33 -17.27 -12.05
N LEU A 16 21.20 -16.61 -12.30
CA LEU A 16 19.96 -17.24 -12.73
C LEU A 16 20.10 -17.87 -14.12
N ARG A 17 19.48 -19.04 -14.29
CA ARG A 17 19.28 -19.73 -15.57
C ARG A 17 17.92 -20.43 -15.58
N LEU A 18 17.44 -20.72 -16.77
CA LEU A 18 16.23 -21.53 -16.93
C LEU A 18 16.38 -22.89 -16.24
N GLY A 19 15.29 -23.38 -15.66
CA GLY A 19 15.21 -24.60 -14.86
C GLY A 19 15.49 -24.42 -13.36
N MET A 20 15.84 -23.22 -12.89
CA MET A 20 15.98 -22.94 -11.45
C MET A 20 14.62 -22.71 -10.80
N TYR A 21 14.38 -23.28 -9.63
CA TYR A 21 13.17 -22.99 -8.85
C TYR A 21 13.47 -21.85 -7.90
N ILE A 22 12.90 -20.67 -8.15
CA ILE A 22 12.99 -19.53 -7.25
C ILE A 22 12.01 -19.80 -6.10
N SER A 23 12.49 -19.66 -4.87
CA SER A 23 11.74 -19.89 -3.62
C SER A 23 11.58 -18.62 -2.76
N GLY A 24 12.31 -17.56 -3.12
CA GLY A 24 12.20 -16.21 -2.57
C GLY A 24 13.04 -15.22 -3.39
N ILE A 25 12.72 -13.94 -3.29
CA ILE A 25 13.41 -12.84 -4.00
C ILE A 25 13.76 -11.77 -2.95
N ASP A 26 15.00 -11.28 -2.92
CA ASP A 26 15.38 -10.17 -2.02
C ASP A 26 14.94 -8.83 -2.62
N GLY A 27 14.04 -8.10 -1.95
CA GLY A 27 13.62 -6.75 -2.31
C GLY A 27 12.12 -6.47 -2.18
N ASN A 28 11.68 -5.30 -2.64
CA ASN A 28 10.27 -4.90 -2.65
C ASN A 28 9.50 -5.64 -3.76
N TRP A 29 8.31 -6.16 -3.45
CA TRP A 29 7.53 -6.96 -4.40
C TRP A 29 7.00 -6.18 -5.61
N LEU A 30 6.93 -4.85 -5.48
CA LEU A 30 6.49 -3.91 -6.51
C LEU A 30 7.57 -3.61 -7.56
N ASP A 31 8.83 -4.00 -7.34
CA ASP A 31 9.91 -3.82 -8.31
C ASP A 31 9.97 -4.96 -9.34
N TYR A 32 8.96 -5.85 -9.34
CA TYR A 32 8.94 -7.08 -10.13
C TYR A 32 7.82 -7.08 -11.17
N PRO A 33 8.07 -7.56 -12.40
CA PRO A 33 7.03 -7.71 -13.43
C PRO A 33 6.14 -8.96 -13.27
N PHE A 34 6.28 -9.75 -12.18
CA PHE A 34 5.50 -10.98 -11.96
C PHE A 34 5.07 -11.17 -10.49
N TRP A 35 3.89 -11.77 -10.29
CA TRP A 35 3.23 -11.96 -8.99
C TRP A 35 3.69 -13.20 -8.20
N LYS A 36 4.57 -14.04 -8.76
CA LYS A 36 5.02 -15.29 -8.12
C LYS A 36 6.40 -15.09 -7.48
N ARG A 37 6.47 -15.16 -6.15
CA ARG A 37 7.74 -15.27 -5.40
C ARG A 37 8.35 -16.68 -5.43
N ARG A 38 7.53 -17.67 -5.83
CA ARG A 38 7.94 -19.07 -5.95
C ARG A 38 7.50 -19.65 -7.27
N PHE A 39 8.44 -19.96 -8.15
CA PHE A 39 8.15 -20.53 -9.46
C PHE A 39 9.38 -21.19 -10.06
N LEU A 40 9.14 -22.13 -10.97
CA LEU A 40 10.19 -22.68 -11.81
C LEU A 40 10.45 -21.69 -12.96
N LEU A 41 11.68 -21.23 -13.10
CA LEU A 41 12.07 -20.27 -14.14
C LEU A 41 12.18 -21.01 -15.48
N THR A 42 11.12 -21.02 -16.28
CA THR A 42 11.07 -21.80 -17.55
C THR A 42 11.08 -20.95 -18.81
N ARG A 43 10.93 -19.62 -18.70
CA ARG A 43 10.80 -18.72 -19.85
C ARG A 43 11.96 -17.72 -19.89
N ASP A 44 12.54 -17.50 -21.06
CA ASP A 44 13.62 -16.52 -21.27
C ASP A 44 13.19 -15.09 -20.93
N VAL A 45 11.94 -14.73 -21.21
CA VAL A 45 11.37 -13.42 -20.87
C VAL A 45 11.41 -13.17 -19.36
N ASP A 46 11.14 -14.18 -18.55
CA ASP A 46 11.13 -14.07 -17.09
C ASP A 46 12.57 -13.99 -16.53
N LEU A 47 13.53 -14.66 -17.18
CA LEU A 47 14.94 -14.62 -16.83
C LEU A 47 15.55 -13.24 -17.12
N GLU A 48 15.25 -12.65 -18.26
CA GLU A 48 15.78 -11.34 -18.65
C GLU A 48 15.20 -10.23 -17.76
N ALA A 49 13.89 -10.27 -17.52
CA ALA A 49 13.22 -9.33 -16.62
C ALA A 49 13.79 -9.36 -15.18
N LEU A 50 14.20 -10.52 -14.67
CA LEU A 50 14.88 -10.62 -13.35
C LEU A 50 16.30 -10.06 -13.37
N ARG A 51 17.01 -10.13 -14.50
CA ARG A 51 18.36 -9.58 -14.66
C ARG A 51 18.37 -8.08 -14.84
N GLU A 52 17.35 -7.53 -15.49
CA GLU A 52 17.18 -6.08 -15.71
C GLU A 52 16.57 -5.36 -14.50
N SER A 53 15.99 -6.10 -13.57
CA SER A 53 15.42 -5.54 -12.33
C SER A 53 16.48 -5.02 -11.35
N ALA A 54 16.06 -4.18 -10.40
CA ALA A 54 16.92 -3.71 -9.31
C ALA A 54 17.30 -4.80 -8.28
N ILE A 55 16.82 -6.04 -8.46
CA ILE A 55 17.06 -7.18 -7.57
C ILE A 55 18.51 -7.63 -7.68
N ARG A 56 19.22 -7.66 -6.55
CA ARG A 56 20.62 -8.10 -6.51
C ARG A 56 20.76 -9.59 -6.18
N ALA A 57 19.77 -10.20 -5.52
CA ALA A 57 19.83 -11.59 -5.09
C ALA A 57 18.45 -12.26 -5.06
N VAL A 58 18.43 -13.57 -5.27
CA VAL A 58 17.25 -14.44 -5.21
C VAL A 58 17.60 -15.71 -4.44
N ILE A 59 16.60 -16.35 -3.86
CA ILE A 59 16.74 -17.61 -3.14
C ILE A 59 16.18 -18.71 -4.04
N ILE A 60 17.00 -19.70 -4.40
CA ILE A 60 16.58 -20.87 -5.16
C ILE A 60 16.37 -22.07 -4.23
N ASP A 61 15.48 -22.98 -4.60
CA ASP A 61 15.31 -24.29 -3.97
C ASP A 61 15.89 -25.38 -4.88
N THR A 62 17.06 -25.90 -4.51
CA THR A 62 17.79 -26.93 -5.27
C THR A 62 17.15 -28.31 -5.18
N GLY A 63 16.16 -28.50 -4.31
CA GLY A 63 15.33 -29.70 -4.25
C GLY A 63 14.15 -29.66 -5.24
N LYS A 64 13.84 -28.50 -5.81
CA LYS A 64 12.73 -28.27 -6.75
C LYS A 64 13.16 -27.77 -8.13
N GLY A 65 14.44 -27.45 -8.31
CA GLY A 65 15.02 -26.98 -9.56
C GLY A 65 16.55 -27.02 -9.56
N LEU A 66 17.16 -26.49 -10.62
CA LEU A 66 18.62 -26.54 -10.83
C LEU A 66 19.40 -25.67 -9.83
N ASP A 67 20.63 -26.08 -9.46
CA ASP A 67 21.59 -25.27 -8.68
C ASP A 67 22.48 -24.40 -9.60
N VAL A 68 23.23 -23.46 -9.01
CA VAL A 68 24.31 -22.72 -9.67
C VAL A 68 25.41 -23.69 -10.11
N LEU A 69 26.01 -23.42 -11.27
CA LEU A 69 27.20 -24.13 -11.70
C LEU A 69 28.35 -23.72 -10.77
N GLU A 70 28.89 -24.67 -10.00
CA GLU A 70 30.18 -24.42 -9.35
C GLU A 70 31.25 -24.27 -10.45
N PRO A 71 32.12 -23.26 -10.39
CA PRO A 71 33.27 -23.22 -11.28
C PRO A 71 34.12 -24.44 -10.96
N THR A 72 34.39 -25.27 -11.97
CA THR A 72 35.29 -26.42 -11.86
C THR A 72 36.61 -25.96 -11.24
N ARG A 73 36.85 -26.40 -10.01
CA ARG A 73 38.10 -26.20 -9.29
C ARG A 73 39.16 -27.09 -9.93
N THR A 74 39.89 -26.58 -10.92
CA THR A 74 41.11 -27.20 -11.40
C THR A 74 42.20 -27.10 -10.32
N ALA A 75 42.75 -28.26 -9.94
CA ALA A 75 43.90 -28.39 -9.04
C ALA A 75 45.20 -27.89 -9.73
N PRO A 76 46.26 -27.58 -8.97
CA PRO A 76 47.30 -26.64 -9.38
C PRO A 76 48.40 -27.31 -10.21
N ALA A 77 48.91 -26.59 -11.21
CA ALA A 77 50.14 -26.97 -11.91
C ALA A 77 51.03 -25.75 -12.17
N ALA A 78 52.21 -25.81 -11.53
CA ALA A 78 53.52 -25.28 -11.91
C ALA A 78 53.68 -23.81 -12.33
N THR A 79 54.47 -23.11 -11.51
CA THR A 79 55.21 -21.88 -11.79
C THR A 79 56.05 -21.99 -13.07
N PRO A 80 56.16 -20.89 -13.84
CA PRO A 80 57.48 -20.41 -14.20
C PRO A 80 57.65 -18.89 -13.97
N GLU A 81 58.91 -18.49 -13.99
CA GLU A 81 59.50 -17.28 -13.41
C GLU A 81 59.13 -15.94 -14.06
N MET A 82 59.38 -14.90 -13.25
CA MET A 82 59.40 -13.46 -13.52
C MET A 82 60.24 -13.06 -14.76
N PRO A 83 59.98 -11.88 -15.33
CA PRO A 83 60.90 -10.77 -15.08
C PRO A 83 60.23 -9.48 -14.58
N SER A 84 61.07 -8.71 -13.87
CA SER A 84 60.80 -7.51 -13.06
C SER A 84 60.43 -6.21 -13.84
N PRO A 85 60.05 -5.12 -13.13
CA PRO A 85 59.01 -4.16 -13.54
C PRO A 85 59.54 -2.78 -13.98
N LEU A 86 58.66 -1.93 -14.53
CA LEU A 86 58.82 -0.47 -14.68
C LEU A 86 57.42 0.23 -14.85
N PRO A 87 57.27 1.55 -14.64
CA PRO A 87 56.69 2.12 -13.41
C PRO A 87 55.33 2.82 -13.60
N SER A 88 54.67 3.11 -12.47
CA SER A 88 53.40 3.84 -12.38
C SER A 88 53.54 5.36 -12.64
N PRO A 89 52.55 6.01 -13.29
CA PRO A 89 52.45 7.46 -13.30
C PRO A 89 51.66 8.02 -12.08
N PRO A 90 51.86 9.31 -11.73
CA PRO A 90 51.64 9.84 -10.39
C PRO A 90 50.25 10.46 -10.13
N THR A 91 49.91 10.52 -8.85
CA THR A 91 48.80 11.26 -8.22
C THR A 91 48.95 12.78 -8.38
N PRO A 92 47.87 13.55 -8.63
CA PRO A 92 47.93 15.01 -8.51
C PRO A 92 47.62 15.51 -7.09
N THR A 93 48.51 16.37 -6.59
CA THR A 93 48.43 17.18 -5.35
C THR A 93 47.74 18.53 -5.64
N PRO A 94 47.07 19.18 -4.66
CA PRO A 94 46.19 20.33 -4.91
C PRO A 94 46.83 21.69 -4.59
N THR A 95 46.45 22.77 -5.29
CA THR A 95 46.31 24.19 -4.80
C THR A 95 46.04 25.15 -5.99
N PRO A 96 45.69 26.45 -5.80
CA PRO A 96 45.17 27.15 -4.61
C PRO A 96 43.93 28.05 -4.89
N THR A 97 43.32 28.47 -3.79
CA THR A 97 42.36 29.58 -3.60
C THR A 97 42.79 30.89 -4.27
N PRO A 98 41.83 31.75 -4.67
CA PRO A 98 42.02 33.19 -4.57
C PRO A 98 40.98 33.86 -3.66
N ALA A 99 41.46 34.87 -2.95
CA ALA A 99 40.72 35.69 -2.00
C ALA A 99 39.88 36.79 -2.68
N VAL A 100 38.71 37.02 -2.07
CA VAL A 100 37.95 38.27 -1.85
C VAL A 100 38.08 39.41 -2.88
N ARG A 101 36.94 39.78 -3.47
CA ARG A 101 36.59 41.18 -3.76
C ARG A 101 35.16 41.49 -3.29
N ARG A 102 35.03 42.52 -2.44
CA ARG A 102 33.77 43.23 -2.21
C ARG A 102 33.50 44.09 -3.44
N ASP A 103 32.30 44.01 -4.00
CA ASP A 103 31.73 45.13 -4.75
C ASP A 103 30.27 45.34 -4.33
N THR A 104 29.99 46.61 -4.10
CA THR A 104 28.73 47.23 -3.72
C THR A 104 28.02 47.72 -4.98
N ARG A 105 26.79 47.27 -5.24
CA ARG A 105 25.70 48.08 -5.86
C ARG A 105 24.46 47.21 -6.09
N GLY A 106 23.30 47.77 -5.74
CA GLY A 106 22.01 47.11 -5.83
C GLY A 106 21.28 47.26 -7.16
N GLY A 107 20.11 46.63 -7.23
CA GLY A 107 18.98 47.06 -8.05
C GLY A 107 18.76 46.32 -9.37
N ALA A 108 17.94 45.24 -9.33
CA ALA A 108 16.73 45.03 -10.15
C ALA A 108 16.27 43.55 -10.02
N PRO A 109 14.96 43.27 -9.88
CA PRO A 109 14.47 41.90 -9.77
C PRO A 109 14.57 41.20 -11.13
N ARG A 110 15.24 40.04 -11.16
CA ARG A 110 15.24 39.15 -12.32
C ARG A 110 13.90 38.42 -12.38
N SER A 111 13.29 38.43 -13.56
CA SER A 111 12.08 37.69 -13.92
C SER A 111 12.14 36.22 -13.48
N PRO A 112 10.98 35.60 -13.15
CA PRO A 112 10.95 34.23 -12.68
C PRO A 112 11.48 33.28 -13.75
N VAL A 113 12.45 32.44 -13.33
CA VAL A 113 12.96 31.33 -14.12
C VAL A 113 11.78 30.42 -14.46
N GLY A 114 11.55 30.21 -15.75
CA GLY A 114 10.48 29.37 -16.27
C GLY A 114 10.57 27.96 -15.67
N ILE A 115 9.47 27.52 -15.07
CA ILE A 115 9.30 26.16 -14.56
C ILE A 115 9.38 25.22 -15.77
N ALA A 116 10.35 24.30 -15.78
CA ALA A 116 10.39 23.23 -16.77
C ALA A 116 9.10 22.40 -16.61
N ARG A 117 8.24 22.44 -17.63
CA ARG A 117 7.12 21.50 -17.75
C ARG A 117 7.73 20.11 -17.92
N VAL A 118 7.53 19.25 -16.93
CA VAL A 118 7.92 17.86 -17.01
C VAL A 118 6.69 17.07 -17.40
N GLU A 119 6.72 16.46 -18.59
CA GLU A 119 5.75 15.46 -19.01
C GLU A 119 5.83 14.29 -18.03
N VAL A 120 4.86 14.18 -17.14
CA VAL A 120 4.60 12.93 -16.44
C VAL A 120 3.85 12.07 -17.45
N ASP A 121 4.46 10.96 -17.86
CA ASP A 121 3.81 9.97 -18.70
C ASP A 121 2.66 9.37 -17.88
N ILE A 122 1.48 9.99 -17.98
CA ILE A 122 0.26 9.49 -17.38
C ILE A 122 -0.01 8.21 -18.17
N PRO A 123 0.01 7.01 -17.56
CA PRO A 123 -0.52 5.85 -18.24
C PRO A 123 -1.89 6.28 -18.75
N ARG A 124 -2.14 6.15 -20.05
CA ARG A 124 -3.47 6.38 -20.60
C ARG A 124 -4.38 5.29 -20.06
N PHE A 125 -4.72 5.39 -18.79
CA PHE A 125 -5.95 4.91 -18.22
C PHE A 125 -7.01 5.63 -19.05
N SER A 126 -7.42 4.94 -20.13
CA SER A 126 -8.25 5.49 -21.19
C SER A 126 -9.30 6.46 -20.64
N ALA A 127 -9.27 7.70 -21.13
CA ALA A 127 -10.21 8.75 -20.79
C ALA A 127 -11.65 8.21 -20.88
N GLY A 128 -12.37 8.25 -19.76
CA GLY A 128 -13.76 7.79 -19.68
C GLY A 128 -14.08 7.05 -18.39
N ALA A 129 -13.98 7.75 -17.25
CA ALA A 129 -14.43 7.25 -15.94
C ALA A 129 -15.96 7.15 -15.83
N ALA A 130 -16.70 7.93 -16.61
CA ALA A 130 -18.16 7.87 -16.66
C ALA A 130 -18.60 6.80 -17.67
N GLY A 131 -19.04 5.63 -17.19
CA GLY A 131 -19.76 4.66 -18.01
C GLY A 131 -19.10 3.29 -18.25
N ARG A 132 -18.11 2.88 -17.45
CA ARG A 132 -17.62 1.49 -17.49
C ARG A 132 -18.47 0.62 -16.56
N ALA A 133 -18.94 -0.51 -17.08
CA ALA A 133 -19.68 -1.49 -16.31
C ALA A 133 -18.85 -1.96 -15.10
N PRO A 134 -19.48 -2.28 -13.95
CA PRO A 134 -18.81 -2.95 -12.84
C PRO A 134 -18.07 -4.20 -13.34
N VAL A 135 -16.84 -4.40 -12.87
CA VAL A 135 -16.01 -5.55 -13.27
C VAL A 135 -15.69 -6.45 -12.09
N GLY A 136 -15.33 -7.69 -12.40
CA GLY A 136 -14.90 -8.66 -11.40
C GLY A 136 -13.66 -8.21 -10.66
N LEU A 137 -13.52 -8.66 -9.41
CA LEU A 137 -12.42 -8.28 -8.53
C LEU A 137 -11.05 -8.50 -9.18
N ALA A 138 -10.82 -9.68 -9.78
CA ALA A 138 -9.55 -10.04 -10.40
C ALA A 138 -9.16 -9.12 -11.57
N GLU A 139 -10.14 -8.66 -12.36
CA GLU A 139 -9.89 -7.75 -13.49
C GLU A 139 -9.52 -6.34 -13.01
N GLU A 140 -10.22 -5.81 -11.99
CA GLU A 140 -9.88 -4.49 -11.45
C GLU A 140 -8.55 -4.51 -10.68
N PHE A 141 -8.12 -5.67 -10.14
CA PHE A 141 -6.88 -5.79 -9.38
C PHE A 141 -5.65 -5.29 -10.16
N ASP A 142 -5.49 -5.71 -11.41
CA ASP A 142 -4.30 -5.33 -12.18
C ASP A 142 -4.29 -3.83 -12.51
N ARG A 143 -5.45 -3.29 -12.89
CA ARG A 143 -5.61 -1.86 -13.12
C ARG A 143 -5.35 -1.03 -11.86
N ALA A 144 -5.92 -1.44 -10.73
CA ALA A 144 -5.73 -0.74 -9.49
C ALA A 144 -4.27 -0.79 -9.00
N ARG A 145 -3.49 -1.82 -9.36
CA ARG A 145 -2.02 -1.87 -9.11
C ARG A 145 -1.29 -0.81 -9.91
N GLU A 146 -1.61 -0.67 -11.20
CA GLU A 146 -1.02 0.36 -12.05
C GLU A 146 -1.34 1.76 -11.53
N ILE A 147 -2.59 2.00 -11.14
CA ILE A 147 -3.05 3.27 -10.54
C ILE A 147 -2.27 3.54 -9.26
N VAL A 148 -2.16 2.57 -8.35
CA VAL A 148 -1.41 2.73 -7.09
C VAL A 148 0.08 2.98 -7.32
N SER A 149 0.69 2.27 -8.27
CA SER A 149 2.10 2.48 -8.65
C SER A 149 2.35 3.88 -9.18
N TYR A 150 1.45 4.38 -10.04
CA TYR A 150 1.46 5.74 -10.53
C TYR A 150 1.21 6.77 -9.41
N ALA A 151 0.20 6.53 -8.57
CA ALA A 151 -0.16 7.37 -7.43
C ALA A 151 1.04 7.56 -6.50
N ARG A 152 1.76 6.47 -6.19
CA ARG A 152 2.96 6.49 -5.35
C ARG A 152 4.00 7.46 -5.89
N ARG A 153 4.37 7.32 -7.17
CA ARG A 153 5.37 8.21 -7.80
C ARG A 153 4.93 9.68 -7.75
N THR A 154 3.66 9.94 -8.03
CA THR A 154 3.09 11.29 -8.05
C THR A 154 3.08 11.93 -6.66
N VAL A 155 2.60 11.21 -5.65
CA VAL A 155 2.52 11.69 -4.26
C VAL A 155 3.91 11.85 -3.65
N THR A 156 4.82 10.91 -3.87
CA THR A 156 6.22 11.04 -3.40
C THR A 156 6.87 12.29 -3.96
N ARG A 157 6.78 12.51 -5.28
CA ARG A 157 7.33 13.71 -5.91
C ARG A 157 6.72 14.99 -5.36
N LEU A 158 5.40 15.03 -5.20
CA LEU A 158 4.69 16.18 -4.65
C LEU A 158 5.23 16.54 -3.26
N PHE A 159 5.34 15.55 -2.38
CA PHE A 159 5.76 15.76 -1.00
C PHE A 159 7.24 16.17 -0.92
N ASP A 160 8.10 15.61 -1.78
CA ASP A 160 9.50 16.05 -1.90
C ASP A 160 9.61 17.51 -2.38
N GLU A 161 8.79 17.91 -3.35
CA GLU A 161 8.74 19.29 -3.83
C GLU A 161 8.27 20.26 -2.74
N VAL A 162 7.25 19.89 -1.97
CA VAL A 162 6.78 20.65 -0.81
C VAL A 162 7.85 20.79 0.26
N ARG A 163 8.57 19.70 0.55
CA ARG A 163 9.68 19.70 1.51
C ARG A 163 10.84 20.61 1.09
N LEU A 164 11.01 20.83 -0.21
CA LEU A 164 11.93 21.82 -0.79
C LEU A 164 11.35 23.25 -0.84
N GLY A 165 10.14 23.48 -0.32
CA GLY A 165 9.49 24.79 -0.26
C GLY A 165 8.84 25.24 -1.56
N LYS A 166 8.61 24.34 -2.52
CA LYS A 166 7.91 24.66 -3.76
C LYS A 166 6.40 24.76 -3.51
N ALA A 167 5.72 25.60 -4.30
CA ALA A 167 4.27 25.70 -4.28
C ALA A 167 3.63 24.41 -4.83
N ILE A 168 2.50 24.01 -4.26
CA ILE A 168 1.71 22.90 -4.80
C ILE A 168 0.87 23.42 -5.98
N ASP A 169 0.87 22.65 -7.05
CA ASP A 169 -0.13 22.74 -8.10
C ASP A 169 -0.94 21.44 -8.12
N ALA A 170 -2.12 21.48 -7.50
CA ALA A 170 -2.99 20.32 -7.37
C ALA A 170 -3.74 19.99 -8.67
N THR A 171 -3.63 20.82 -9.72
CA THR A 171 -4.18 20.47 -11.05
C THR A 171 -3.56 19.17 -11.58
N HIS A 172 -2.31 18.87 -11.22
CA HIS A 172 -1.64 17.61 -11.56
C HIS A 172 -2.17 16.39 -10.79
N LEU A 173 -2.88 16.60 -9.68
CA LEU A 173 -3.50 15.52 -8.90
C LEU A 173 -4.93 15.22 -9.34
N GLN A 174 -5.58 16.11 -10.09
CA GLN A 174 -6.94 15.93 -10.58
C GLN A 174 -7.11 14.64 -11.40
N PRO A 175 -6.21 14.32 -12.37
CA PRO A 175 -6.31 13.06 -13.13
C PRO A 175 -6.13 11.83 -12.24
N LEU A 176 -5.27 11.93 -11.22
CA LEU A 176 -5.05 10.84 -10.27
C LEU A 176 -6.28 10.62 -9.38
N ALA A 177 -6.87 11.69 -8.86
CA ALA A 177 -8.11 11.65 -8.10
C ALA A 177 -9.25 11.02 -8.91
N ASP A 178 -9.34 11.34 -10.20
CA ASP A 178 -10.31 10.76 -11.12
C ASP A 178 -10.11 9.27 -11.35
N GLU A 179 -8.86 8.81 -11.52
CA GLU A 179 -8.58 7.39 -11.69
C GLU A 179 -8.85 6.60 -10.41
N ILE A 180 -8.52 7.17 -9.24
CA ILE A 180 -8.87 6.60 -7.93
C ILE A 180 -10.40 6.46 -7.83
N ALA A 181 -11.15 7.53 -8.11
CA ALA A 181 -12.61 7.53 -8.08
C ALA A 181 -13.20 6.49 -9.06
N ALA A 182 -12.67 6.44 -10.29
CA ALA A 182 -13.12 5.51 -11.32
C ALA A 182 -12.83 4.04 -10.94
N SER A 183 -11.68 3.77 -10.33
CA SER A 183 -11.29 2.44 -9.83
C SER A 183 -12.24 1.95 -8.75
N VAL A 184 -12.49 2.78 -7.75
CA VAL A 184 -13.43 2.45 -6.66
C VAL A 184 -14.86 2.28 -7.20
N ALA A 185 -15.28 3.09 -8.17
CA ALA A 185 -16.60 2.98 -8.79
C ALA A 185 -16.77 1.66 -9.58
N ARG A 186 -15.71 1.17 -10.25
CA ARG A 186 -15.73 -0.12 -10.96
C ARG A 186 -15.70 -1.30 -10.00
N ASN A 187 -14.92 -1.21 -8.93
CA ASN A 187 -14.88 -2.20 -7.86
C ASN A 187 -14.42 -1.60 -6.52
N ARG A 188 -15.34 -1.50 -5.57
CA ARG A 188 -15.08 -0.88 -4.24
C ARG A 188 -13.97 -1.58 -3.44
N CYS A 189 -13.72 -2.86 -3.71
CA CYS A 189 -12.80 -3.68 -2.91
C CYS A 189 -11.39 -3.76 -3.49
N ALA A 190 -11.24 -3.70 -4.82
CA ALA A 190 -9.96 -3.95 -5.49
C ALA A 190 -8.84 -3.00 -5.02
N MET A 191 -9.07 -1.70 -5.13
CA MET A 191 -8.05 -0.71 -4.76
C MET A 191 -7.80 -0.67 -3.25
N SER A 192 -8.87 -0.74 -2.44
CA SER A 192 -8.77 -0.84 -0.98
C SER A 192 -7.94 -2.04 -0.53
N SER A 193 -8.03 -3.17 -1.25
CA SER A 193 -7.24 -4.36 -0.97
C SER A 193 -5.77 -4.16 -1.33
N ILE A 194 -5.47 -3.57 -2.49
CA ILE A 194 -4.10 -3.32 -2.93
C ILE A 194 -3.38 -2.36 -2.01
N VAL A 195 -4.08 -1.31 -1.61
CA VAL A 195 -3.49 -0.31 -0.72
C VAL A 195 -3.29 -0.89 0.69
N ARG A 196 -3.87 -2.03 1.05
CA ARG A 196 -3.52 -2.72 2.30
C ARG A 196 -2.23 -3.56 2.21
N LEU A 197 -1.75 -3.87 1.00
CA LEU A 197 -0.55 -4.70 0.74
C LEU A 197 0.79 -3.95 0.94
N LYS A 198 0.80 -2.83 1.69
CA LYS A 198 1.96 -1.93 1.83
C LYS A 198 3.10 -2.56 2.63
N SER A 199 4.34 -2.26 2.24
CA SER A 199 5.55 -2.62 3.00
C SER A 199 5.96 -1.52 3.98
N LYS A 200 6.81 -1.86 4.97
CA LYS A 200 7.28 -0.97 6.05
C LYS A 200 7.97 0.32 5.56
N ASP A 201 8.58 0.30 4.39
CA ASP A 201 9.47 1.38 3.91
C ASP A 201 8.71 2.52 3.20
N GLU A 202 7.41 2.34 2.92
CA GLU A 202 6.63 3.25 2.05
C GLU A 202 5.49 3.99 2.77
N TYR A 203 5.51 3.96 4.11
CA TYR A 203 4.39 4.28 4.98
C TYR A 203 3.68 5.60 4.65
N THR A 204 4.39 6.72 4.59
CA THR A 204 3.77 8.06 4.50
C THR A 204 3.04 8.32 3.17
N TYR A 205 3.64 7.93 2.04
CA TYR A 205 3.05 8.19 0.72
C TYR A 205 1.89 7.24 0.44
N MET A 206 2.07 5.97 0.81
CA MET A 206 1.04 4.97 0.67
C MET A 206 -0.15 5.22 1.61
N HIS A 207 0.09 5.79 2.80
CA HIS A 207 -0.96 6.26 3.70
C HIS A 207 -1.90 7.26 3.01
N SER A 208 -1.35 8.29 2.35
CA SER A 208 -2.16 9.30 1.65
C SER A 208 -3.04 8.68 0.53
N ILE A 209 -2.50 7.72 -0.21
CA ILE A 209 -3.25 7.00 -1.26
C ILE A 209 -4.37 6.14 -0.65
N ALA A 210 -4.13 5.57 0.53
CA ALA A 210 -5.12 4.76 1.24
C ALA A 210 -6.26 5.59 1.78
N VAL A 211 -5.93 6.68 2.47
CA VAL A 211 -6.93 7.60 2.99
C VAL A 211 -7.76 8.16 1.83
N SER A 212 -7.14 8.51 0.70
CA SER A 212 -7.87 8.90 -0.52
C SER A 212 -8.83 7.81 -1.01
N THR A 213 -8.37 6.57 -1.12
CA THR A 213 -9.19 5.42 -1.55
C THR A 213 -10.37 5.18 -0.60
N LEU A 214 -10.12 5.23 0.70
CA LEU A 214 -11.12 5.05 1.75
C LEU A 214 -12.15 6.18 1.75
N MET A 215 -11.71 7.43 1.59
CA MET A 215 -12.59 8.59 1.50
C MET A 215 -13.50 8.53 0.27
N VAL A 216 -12.99 8.08 -0.88
CA VAL A 216 -13.80 7.87 -2.09
C VAL A 216 -14.84 6.77 -1.89
N ASN A 217 -14.46 5.65 -1.27
CA ASN A 217 -15.41 4.57 -0.99
C ASN A 217 -16.52 5.03 -0.03
N LEU A 218 -16.15 5.79 1.00
CA LEU A 218 -17.09 6.39 1.96
C LEU A 218 -17.99 7.45 1.31
N ALA A 219 -17.44 8.28 0.41
CA ALA A 219 -18.23 9.25 -0.36
C ALA A 219 -19.32 8.56 -1.18
N GLY A 220 -18.98 7.45 -1.84
CA GLY A 220 -19.94 6.63 -2.59
C GLY A 220 -21.02 5.97 -1.73
N GLU A 221 -20.67 5.57 -0.51
CA GLU A 221 -21.63 5.01 0.46
C GLU A 221 -22.57 6.07 1.05
N LEU A 222 -22.08 7.30 1.24
CA LEU A 222 -22.87 8.44 1.69
C LEU A 222 -23.69 9.11 0.56
N GLY A 223 -23.56 8.63 -0.68
CA GLY A 223 -24.29 9.17 -1.82
C GLY A 223 -23.84 10.56 -2.26
N LEU A 224 -22.57 10.92 -2.01
CA LEU A 224 -22.00 12.19 -2.44
C LEU A 224 -21.91 12.29 -3.97
N THR A 225 -21.94 13.51 -4.49
CA THR A 225 -21.84 13.76 -5.93
C THR A 225 -20.46 13.40 -6.48
N ALA A 226 -20.32 13.33 -7.81
CA ALA A 226 -19.02 13.09 -8.45
C ALA A 226 -17.99 14.16 -8.08
N ASP A 227 -18.40 15.43 -7.99
CA ASP A 227 -17.52 16.54 -7.60
C ASP A 227 -17.09 16.42 -6.14
N GLN A 228 -18.02 16.13 -5.22
CA GLN A 228 -17.70 15.89 -3.81
C GLN A 228 -16.80 14.66 -3.62
N THR A 229 -16.98 13.62 -4.45
CA THR A 229 -16.13 12.42 -4.43
C THR A 229 -14.70 12.75 -4.90
N ARG A 230 -14.56 13.60 -5.92
CA ARG A 230 -13.26 14.11 -6.38
C ARG A 230 -12.60 14.97 -5.30
N GLU A 231 -13.36 15.83 -4.62
CA GLU A 231 -12.86 16.60 -3.47
C GLU A 231 -12.39 15.68 -2.33
N ALA A 232 -13.14 14.61 -2.02
CA ALA A 232 -12.76 13.61 -1.02
C ALA A 232 -11.46 12.87 -1.42
N ALA A 233 -11.30 12.54 -2.71
CA ALA A 233 -10.08 11.93 -3.21
C ALA A 233 -8.86 12.84 -3.00
N LEU A 234 -8.97 14.11 -3.39
CA LEU A 234 -7.90 15.11 -3.22
C LEU A 234 -7.61 15.40 -1.75
N ALA A 235 -8.66 15.49 -0.93
CA ALA A 235 -8.54 15.64 0.52
C ALA A 235 -7.70 14.52 1.11
N GLY A 236 -8.00 13.26 0.79
CA GLY A 236 -7.23 12.12 1.30
C GLY A 236 -5.77 12.11 0.82
N LEU A 237 -5.49 12.54 -0.41
CA LEU A 237 -4.10 12.64 -0.92
C LEU A 237 -3.29 13.75 -0.22
N LEU A 238 -3.95 14.80 0.25
CA LEU A 238 -3.31 16.03 0.72
C LEU A 238 -3.44 16.27 2.23
N HIS A 239 -4.28 15.52 2.95
CA HIS A 239 -4.64 15.79 4.34
C HIS A 239 -3.42 15.97 5.26
N ASP A 240 -2.35 15.24 4.98
CA ASP A 240 -1.15 15.14 5.79
C ASP A 240 0.04 15.92 5.25
N VAL A 241 -0.13 16.72 4.19
CA VAL A 241 0.98 17.40 3.50
C VAL A 241 1.80 18.30 4.43
N GLY A 242 1.17 18.83 5.48
CA GLY A 242 1.83 19.64 6.50
C GLY A 242 2.90 18.89 7.31
N LYS A 243 2.91 17.54 7.31
CA LYS A 243 3.97 16.74 7.94
C LYS A 243 5.34 17.01 7.30
N MET A 244 5.38 17.48 6.05
CA MET A 244 6.64 17.86 5.39
C MET A 244 7.35 19.05 6.03
N ALA A 245 6.64 19.83 6.85
CA ALA A 245 7.21 20.91 7.64
C ALA A 245 7.65 20.46 9.05
N VAL A 246 7.43 19.20 9.43
CA VAL A 246 7.82 18.64 10.73
C VAL A 246 9.16 17.89 10.58
N PRO A 247 10.11 18.02 11.52
CA PRO A 247 11.37 17.28 11.45
C PRO A 247 11.16 15.77 11.33
N ASN A 248 11.86 15.13 10.39
CA ASN A 248 11.68 13.71 10.10
C ASN A 248 12.09 12.82 11.28
N GLU A 249 13.05 13.27 12.08
CA GLU A 249 13.51 12.59 13.29
C GLU A 249 12.39 12.45 14.33
N LEU A 250 11.43 13.40 14.36
CA LEU A 250 10.25 13.33 15.22
C LEU A 250 9.19 12.40 14.65
N LEU A 251 8.97 12.43 13.33
CA LEU A 251 8.01 11.56 12.66
C LEU A 251 8.42 10.08 12.73
N GLN A 252 9.73 9.80 12.73
CA GLN A 252 10.31 8.46 12.76
C GLN A 252 10.79 8.03 14.16
N LYS A 253 10.54 8.83 15.20
CA LYS A 253 11.08 8.58 16.54
C LYS A 253 10.64 7.21 17.08
N PRO A 254 11.57 6.33 17.52
CA PRO A 254 11.22 5.14 18.28
C PRO A 254 10.63 5.49 19.64
N GLY A 255 9.36 5.19 19.86
CA GLY A 255 8.69 5.34 21.16
C GLY A 255 7.83 6.59 21.28
N ALA A 256 7.50 6.96 22.52
CA ALA A 256 6.59 8.08 22.78
C ALA A 256 7.25 9.45 22.54
N LEU A 257 6.47 10.37 21.97
CA LEU A 257 6.82 11.78 21.89
C LEU A 257 6.61 12.43 23.27
N THR A 258 7.52 13.33 23.64
CA THR A 258 7.32 14.25 24.78
C THR A 258 6.22 15.26 24.45
N ASP A 259 5.64 15.91 25.46
CA ASP A 259 4.58 16.91 25.22
C ASP A 259 5.01 18.05 24.27
N LYS A 260 6.30 18.44 24.31
CA LYS A 260 6.85 19.46 23.42
C LYS A 260 6.92 18.96 21.97
N GLU A 261 7.39 17.73 21.77
CA GLU A 261 7.47 17.10 20.45
C GLU A 261 6.07 16.84 19.89
N LEU A 262 5.14 16.37 20.72
CA LEU A 262 3.75 16.16 20.35
C LEU A 262 3.09 17.47 19.90
N ARG A 263 3.25 18.55 20.65
CA ARG A 263 2.74 19.88 20.25
C ARG A 263 3.30 20.33 18.91
N LEU A 264 4.58 20.04 18.62
CA LEU A 264 5.17 20.37 17.34
C LEU A 264 4.57 19.54 16.21
N VAL A 265 4.40 18.22 16.39
CA VAL A 265 3.73 17.36 15.41
C VAL A 265 2.29 17.81 15.18
N GLN A 266 1.56 18.20 16.22
CA GLN A 266 0.19 18.71 16.14
C GLN A 266 0.05 20.04 15.37
N THR A 267 1.16 20.69 14.99
CA THR A 267 1.10 21.87 14.10
C THR A 267 0.92 21.53 12.63
N HIS A 268 1.07 20.27 12.23
CA HIS A 268 1.00 19.89 10.81
C HIS A 268 -0.34 20.22 10.12
N PRO A 269 -1.53 20.15 10.75
CA PRO A 269 -2.77 20.50 10.07
C PRO A 269 -2.80 21.98 9.69
N VAL A 270 -2.42 22.85 10.64
CA VAL A 270 -2.35 24.31 10.43
C VAL A 270 -1.31 24.67 9.36
N ARG A 271 -0.15 24.02 9.38
CA ARG A 271 0.91 24.24 8.38
C ARG A 271 0.51 23.74 6.99
N GLY A 272 -0.12 22.58 6.92
CA GLY A 272 -0.65 21.99 5.70
C GLY A 272 -1.74 22.87 5.09
N HIS A 273 -2.70 23.31 5.89
CA HIS A 273 -3.73 24.26 5.45
C HIS A 273 -3.12 25.55 4.89
N ALA A 274 -2.19 26.19 5.60
CA ALA A 274 -1.54 27.42 5.15
C ALA A 274 -0.79 27.26 3.81
N LEU A 275 -0.24 26.06 3.55
CA LEU A 275 0.37 25.71 2.28
C LEU A 275 -0.71 25.53 1.19
N LEU A 276 -1.75 24.75 1.48
CA LEU A 276 -2.82 24.42 0.55
C LEU A 276 -3.65 25.62 0.12
N THR A 277 -3.97 26.56 1.02
CA THR A 277 -4.72 27.79 0.69
C THR A 277 -3.99 28.73 -0.27
N ARG A 278 -2.66 28.58 -0.39
CA ARG A 278 -1.82 29.36 -1.30
C ARG A 278 -1.53 28.64 -2.61
N SER A 279 -2.05 27.43 -2.76
CA SER A 279 -1.73 26.51 -3.85
C SER A 279 -2.81 26.54 -4.92
N VAL A 280 -2.42 26.32 -6.17
CA VAL A 280 -3.33 26.37 -7.32
C VAL A 280 -4.09 25.05 -7.42
N GLY A 281 -5.39 25.11 -7.74
CA GLY A 281 -6.20 23.93 -8.03
C GLY A 281 -6.58 23.06 -6.82
N VAL A 282 -6.33 23.54 -5.60
CA VAL A 282 -6.76 22.87 -4.36
C VAL A 282 -8.19 23.31 -4.01
N PRO A 283 -9.16 22.37 -3.91
CA PRO A 283 -10.50 22.70 -3.42
C PRO A 283 -10.48 23.16 -1.96
N ALA A 284 -11.35 24.10 -1.60
CA ALA A 284 -11.49 24.57 -0.22
C ALA A 284 -11.79 23.42 0.76
N ALA A 285 -12.61 22.46 0.32
CA ALA A 285 -12.89 21.24 1.06
C ALA A 285 -11.63 20.43 1.40
N ALA A 286 -10.69 20.27 0.46
CA ALA A 286 -9.46 19.51 0.71
C ALA A 286 -8.54 20.23 1.71
N ALA A 287 -8.47 21.56 1.65
CA ALA A 287 -7.76 22.35 2.65
C ALA A 287 -8.40 22.23 4.04
N ASP A 288 -9.74 22.26 4.11
CA ASP A 288 -10.49 22.07 5.35
C ASP A 288 -10.23 20.70 6.00
N VAL A 289 -10.26 19.60 5.22
CA VAL A 289 -9.88 18.28 5.74
C VAL A 289 -8.45 18.26 6.25
N CYS A 290 -7.50 18.84 5.53
CA CYS A 290 -6.12 18.96 5.99
C CYS A 290 -6.03 19.66 7.36
N LEU A 291 -6.85 20.68 7.60
CA LEU A 291 -6.87 21.42 8.86
C LEU A 291 -7.56 20.67 10.00
N HIS A 292 -8.65 19.95 9.72
CA HIS A 292 -9.60 19.47 10.73
C HIS A 292 -9.73 17.94 10.85
N HIS A 293 -8.98 17.12 10.10
CA HIS A 293 -9.06 15.65 10.18
C HIS A 293 -8.63 15.06 11.55
N HIS A 294 -8.08 15.88 12.45
CA HIS A 294 -7.77 15.51 13.84
C HIS A 294 -8.74 16.10 14.87
N GLU A 295 -9.78 16.80 14.42
CA GLU A 295 -10.91 17.15 15.27
C GLU A 295 -11.69 15.89 15.65
N LYS A 296 -12.35 15.95 16.82
CA LYS A 296 -13.16 14.85 17.35
C LYS A 296 -14.56 15.37 17.61
N ILE A 297 -15.57 14.50 17.43
CA ILE A 297 -16.96 14.95 17.50
C ILE A 297 -17.33 15.55 18.88
N ASP A 298 -16.61 15.19 19.94
CA ASP A 298 -16.76 15.72 21.30
C ASP A 298 -15.98 17.02 21.59
N GLY A 299 -15.27 17.58 20.62
CA GLY A 299 -14.45 18.79 20.79
C GLY A 299 -13.12 18.58 21.51
N THR A 300 -12.70 17.33 21.77
CA THR A 300 -11.39 17.04 22.41
C THR A 300 -10.24 16.90 21.41
N GLY A 301 -10.51 17.17 20.13
CA GLY A 301 -9.53 17.14 19.04
C GLY A 301 -8.64 18.39 18.96
N TYR A 302 -8.02 18.58 17.80
CA TYR A 302 -7.16 19.74 17.49
C TYR A 302 -7.22 20.04 15.99
N PRO A 303 -6.87 21.27 15.54
CA PRO A 303 -6.29 22.38 16.29
C PRO A 303 -7.28 23.32 17.00
N HIS A 304 -8.54 23.35 16.58
CA HIS A 304 -9.54 24.33 16.99
C HIS A 304 -10.54 23.81 18.01
N ARG A 305 -10.59 22.50 18.25
CA ARG A 305 -11.52 21.86 19.19
C ARG A 305 -12.99 22.04 18.79
N LEU A 306 -13.24 21.94 17.49
CA LEU A 306 -14.58 21.97 16.92
C LEU A 306 -15.37 20.74 17.40
N ALA A 307 -16.67 20.89 17.64
CA ALA A 307 -17.55 19.81 18.07
C ALA A 307 -18.73 19.60 17.11
N GLY A 308 -19.19 18.36 17.01
CA GLY A 308 -20.39 18.03 16.23
C GLY A 308 -20.33 18.55 14.78
N ASP A 309 -21.35 19.30 14.40
CA ASP A 309 -21.53 19.84 13.06
C ASP A 309 -20.67 21.06 12.73
N GLU A 310 -19.88 21.56 13.68
CA GLU A 310 -18.82 22.54 13.38
C GLU A 310 -17.71 21.90 12.50
N ILE A 311 -17.60 20.57 12.54
CA ILE A 311 -16.68 19.80 11.70
C ILE A 311 -17.39 19.46 10.38
N SER A 312 -16.79 19.85 9.26
CA SER A 312 -17.34 19.53 7.94
C SER A 312 -17.49 18.02 7.74
N LEU A 313 -18.45 17.60 6.90
CA LEU A 313 -18.66 16.19 6.61
C LEU A 313 -17.38 15.52 6.06
N LEU A 314 -16.67 16.17 5.15
CA LEU A 314 -15.42 15.63 4.59
C LEU A 314 -14.30 15.55 5.63
N ALA A 315 -14.23 16.47 6.60
CA ALA A 315 -13.27 16.38 7.70
C ALA A 315 -13.62 15.24 8.67
N ARG A 316 -14.91 15.05 8.99
CA ARG A 316 -15.39 13.87 9.75
C ARG A 316 -15.05 12.56 9.04
N MET A 317 -15.22 12.51 7.72
CA MET A 317 -14.79 11.37 6.90
C MET A 317 -13.27 11.16 6.96
N GLY A 318 -12.50 12.23 6.81
CA GLY A 318 -11.04 12.22 6.89
C GLY A 318 -10.54 11.63 8.22
N ALA A 319 -11.13 12.01 9.35
CA ALA A 319 -10.79 11.49 10.67
C ALA A 319 -11.00 9.97 10.78
N VAL A 320 -12.12 9.45 10.27
CA VAL A 320 -12.41 8.00 10.26
C VAL A 320 -11.41 7.25 9.37
N CYS A 321 -11.18 7.75 8.15
CA CYS A 321 -10.30 7.09 7.18
C CYS A 321 -8.82 7.12 7.60
N ASP A 322 -8.33 8.25 8.12
CA ASP A 322 -6.97 8.42 8.64
C ASP A 322 -6.69 7.42 9.77
N VAL A 323 -7.53 7.45 10.82
CA VAL A 323 -7.36 6.54 11.96
C VAL A 323 -7.39 5.09 11.52
N TYR A 324 -8.36 4.70 10.69
CA TYR A 324 -8.49 3.32 10.25
C TYR A 324 -7.23 2.83 9.53
N ASP A 325 -6.72 3.59 8.55
CA ASP A 325 -5.46 3.22 7.87
C ASP A 325 -4.28 3.24 8.83
N ALA A 326 -4.22 4.21 9.75
CA ALA A 326 -3.16 4.37 10.72
C ALA A 326 -3.01 3.18 11.69
N VAL A 327 -4.13 2.55 12.11
CA VAL A 327 -4.13 1.40 13.04
C VAL A 327 -4.05 0.04 12.35
N THR A 328 -4.46 -0.04 11.07
CA THR A 328 -4.37 -1.26 10.25
C THR A 328 -3.07 -1.38 9.46
N SER A 329 -2.27 -0.30 9.38
CA SER A 329 -0.97 -0.31 8.73
C SER A 329 0.16 -0.74 9.68
N GLU A 330 1.15 -1.46 9.13
CA GLU A 330 2.32 -1.91 9.88
C GLU A 330 3.23 -0.72 10.24
N ARG A 331 3.63 -0.62 11.52
CA ARG A 331 4.54 0.42 12.03
C ARG A 331 5.78 -0.23 12.65
N PRO A 332 6.96 0.43 12.67
CA PRO A 332 8.22 -0.17 13.14
C PRO A 332 8.20 -0.77 14.56
N TYR A 333 7.21 -0.42 15.39
CA TYR A 333 7.13 -0.83 16.80
C TYR A 333 5.78 -1.42 17.22
N LYS A 334 4.86 -1.70 16.28
CA LYS A 334 3.53 -2.24 16.62
C LYS A 334 2.97 -3.08 15.47
N ALA A 335 2.55 -4.31 15.80
CA ALA A 335 1.82 -5.15 14.86
C ALA A 335 0.48 -4.47 14.49
N PRO A 336 0.09 -4.47 13.20
CA PRO A 336 -1.17 -3.89 12.77
C PRO A 336 -2.35 -4.63 13.40
N TRP A 337 -3.43 -3.88 13.63
CA TRP A 337 -4.73 -4.47 13.94
C TRP A 337 -5.28 -5.13 12.69
N THR A 338 -6.02 -6.23 12.88
CA THR A 338 -6.84 -6.74 11.78
C THR A 338 -7.95 -5.73 11.47
N PRO A 339 -8.48 -5.69 10.24
CA PRO A 339 -9.62 -4.82 9.91
C PRO A 339 -10.78 -4.94 10.89
N PHE A 340 -11.13 -6.17 11.27
CA PHE A 340 -12.20 -6.44 12.23
C PHE A 340 -11.89 -5.85 13.62
N GLU A 341 -10.67 -6.06 14.14
CA GLU A 341 -10.25 -5.49 15.41
C GLU A 341 -10.28 -3.95 15.39
N ALA A 342 -9.85 -3.34 14.27
CA ALA A 342 -9.87 -1.90 14.12
C ALA A 342 -11.29 -1.33 14.19
N LEU A 343 -12.22 -1.92 13.43
CA LEU A 343 -13.62 -1.49 13.45
C LEU A 343 -14.25 -1.63 14.83
N VAL A 344 -14.09 -2.79 15.48
CA VAL A 344 -14.62 -3.03 16.84
C VAL A 344 -14.04 -2.02 17.82
N ARG A 345 -12.73 -1.75 17.76
CA ARG A 345 -12.08 -0.79 18.66
C ARG A 345 -12.56 0.65 18.40
N MET A 346 -12.65 1.07 17.15
CA MET A 346 -13.11 2.41 16.78
C MET A 346 -14.53 2.67 17.27
N GLN A 347 -15.43 1.67 17.22
CA GLN A 347 -16.79 1.79 17.74
C GLN A 347 -16.86 1.98 19.26
N THR A 348 -15.83 1.59 20.01
CA THR A 348 -15.80 1.79 21.49
C THR A 348 -15.34 3.19 21.89
N TRP A 349 -14.86 4.01 20.95
CA TRP A 349 -14.33 5.34 21.24
C TRP A 349 -15.41 6.41 21.22
N ASN A 350 -16.17 6.47 22.32
CA ASN A 350 -17.19 7.50 22.55
C ASN A 350 -16.60 8.91 22.38
N GLY A 351 -17.27 9.76 21.60
CA GLY A 351 -16.85 11.14 21.38
C GLY A 351 -15.74 11.34 20.35
N HIS A 352 -15.14 10.28 19.81
CA HIS A 352 -14.09 10.42 18.81
C HIS A 352 -14.68 10.68 17.41
N PHE A 353 -15.54 9.79 16.93
CA PHE A 353 -16.09 9.82 15.57
C PHE A 353 -17.56 10.19 15.56
N ASP A 354 -17.98 10.79 14.46
CA ASP A 354 -19.39 10.84 14.09
C ASP A 354 -19.94 9.40 13.90
N PRO A 355 -20.99 9.00 14.64
CA PRO A 355 -21.56 7.65 14.56
C PRO A 355 -22.15 7.31 13.19
N GLU A 356 -22.75 8.28 12.48
CA GLU A 356 -23.35 8.06 11.17
C GLU A 356 -22.26 7.84 10.11
N VAL A 357 -21.21 8.67 10.16
CA VAL A 357 -20.05 8.56 9.26
C VAL A 357 -19.29 7.27 9.51
N LEU A 358 -19.04 6.90 10.77
CA LEU A 358 -18.40 5.62 11.12
C LEU A 358 -19.26 4.43 10.69
N GLY A 359 -20.58 4.52 10.87
CA GLY A 359 -21.51 3.49 10.41
C GLY A 359 -21.50 3.32 8.89
N ALA A 360 -21.47 4.42 8.13
CA ALA A 360 -21.30 4.40 6.68
C ALA A 360 -19.96 3.80 6.28
N PHE A 361 -18.88 4.17 6.95
CA PHE A 361 -17.55 3.60 6.70
C PHE A 361 -17.53 2.07 6.86
N ILE A 362 -18.15 1.54 7.92
CA ILE A 362 -18.26 0.10 8.15
C ILE A 362 -19.03 -0.59 7.00
N ARG A 363 -20.12 0.02 6.52
CA ARG A 363 -20.86 -0.52 5.36
C ARG A 363 -20.05 -0.47 4.07
N SER A 364 -19.25 0.58 3.86
CA SER A 364 -18.49 0.74 2.62
C SER A 364 -17.34 -0.26 2.49
N ILE A 365 -16.70 -0.66 3.59
CA ILE A 365 -15.57 -1.63 3.57
C ILE A 365 -15.97 -3.08 3.93
N GLY A 366 -17.12 -3.26 4.59
CA GLY A 366 -17.55 -4.54 5.15
C GLY A 366 -16.93 -4.82 6.53
N ILE A 367 -17.64 -5.61 7.35
CA ILE A 367 -17.14 -6.00 8.68
C ILE A 367 -15.92 -6.92 8.56
N TYR A 368 -15.90 -7.74 7.50
CA TYR A 368 -14.76 -8.57 7.12
C TYR A 368 -14.35 -8.18 5.69
N PRO A 369 -13.41 -7.24 5.50
CA PRO A 369 -13.01 -6.81 4.17
C PRO A 369 -12.43 -7.96 3.34
N VAL A 370 -12.40 -7.79 2.02
CA VAL A 370 -11.78 -8.74 1.10
C VAL A 370 -10.34 -9.06 1.52
N GLY A 371 -9.96 -10.34 1.38
CA GLY A 371 -8.68 -10.87 1.85
C GLY A 371 -8.63 -11.20 3.34
N THR A 372 -9.69 -10.95 4.13
CA THR A 372 -9.70 -11.33 5.55
C THR A 372 -9.78 -12.86 5.70
N LEU A 373 -8.91 -13.44 6.55
CA LEU A 373 -8.98 -14.83 6.95
C LEU A 373 -10.05 -15.00 8.05
N VAL A 374 -11.02 -15.87 7.81
CA VAL A 374 -12.14 -16.10 8.72
C VAL A 374 -12.31 -17.58 9.05
N ARG A 375 -12.75 -17.86 10.27
CA ARG A 375 -13.17 -19.19 10.73
C ARG A 375 -14.68 -19.30 10.65
N LEU A 376 -15.17 -20.35 10.00
CA LEU A 376 -16.59 -20.63 9.91
C LEU A 376 -17.06 -21.61 11.00
N LYS A 377 -18.37 -21.62 11.31
CA LYS A 377 -18.98 -22.52 12.31
C LYS A 377 -18.76 -24.00 11.99
N SER A 378 -18.64 -24.34 10.70
CA SER A 378 -18.32 -25.69 10.24
C SER A 378 -16.91 -26.18 10.58
N GLY A 379 -16.03 -25.33 11.14
CA GLY A 379 -14.67 -25.71 11.47
C GLY A 379 -13.73 -25.67 10.26
N VAL A 380 -14.02 -24.82 9.28
CA VAL A 380 -13.13 -24.55 8.13
C VAL A 380 -12.63 -23.11 8.18
N LEU A 381 -11.48 -22.88 7.54
CA LEU A 381 -10.99 -21.53 7.24
C LEU A 381 -11.38 -21.14 5.83
N ALA A 382 -11.71 -19.87 5.68
CA ALA A 382 -12.03 -19.25 4.42
C ALA A 382 -11.38 -17.87 4.30
N VAL A 383 -11.15 -17.43 3.07
CA VAL A 383 -10.80 -16.05 2.75
C VAL A 383 -12.04 -15.31 2.24
N VAL A 384 -12.25 -14.09 2.69
CA VAL A 384 -13.30 -13.23 2.12
C VAL A 384 -12.96 -12.88 0.68
N LYS A 385 -13.85 -13.25 -0.24
CA LYS A 385 -13.72 -13.01 -1.68
C LYS A 385 -14.42 -11.73 -2.10
N GLU A 386 -15.70 -11.58 -1.76
CA GLU A 386 -16.53 -10.45 -2.18
C GLU A 386 -17.50 -10.05 -1.06
N GLN A 387 -17.83 -8.76 -0.96
CA GLN A 387 -18.87 -8.27 -0.05
C GLN A 387 -20.26 -8.49 -0.66
N THR A 388 -21.24 -8.77 0.18
CA THR A 388 -22.66 -8.80 -0.20
C THR A 388 -23.37 -7.57 0.36
N ALA A 389 -24.67 -7.44 0.11
CA ALA A 389 -25.49 -6.38 0.71
C ALA A 389 -25.56 -6.46 2.26
N ILE A 390 -25.19 -7.60 2.85
CA ILE A 390 -25.16 -7.82 4.29
C ILE A 390 -23.68 -7.87 4.73
N PRO A 391 -23.14 -6.82 5.39
CA PRO A 391 -21.69 -6.72 5.70
C PRO A 391 -21.09 -7.86 6.53
N ALA A 392 -21.93 -8.61 7.26
CA ALA A 392 -21.53 -9.76 8.07
C ALA A 392 -21.56 -11.11 7.30
N GLN A 393 -22.08 -11.12 6.06
CA GLN A 393 -22.32 -12.33 5.28
C GLN A 393 -21.68 -12.21 3.89
N PRO A 394 -20.33 -12.11 3.80
CA PRO A 394 -19.65 -12.03 2.51
C PRO A 394 -19.67 -13.37 1.75
N LEU A 395 -19.35 -13.31 0.46
CA LEU A 395 -18.91 -14.47 -0.31
C LEU A 395 -17.49 -14.83 0.12
N VAL A 396 -17.27 -16.07 0.54
CA VAL A 396 -15.97 -16.55 1.01
C VAL A 396 -15.48 -17.72 0.16
N ARG A 397 -14.16 -17.87 0.06
CA ARG A 397 -13.53 -19.07 -0.49
C ARG A 397 -12.97 -19.92 0.63
N VAL A 398 -13.54 -21.09 0.80
CA VAL A 398 -13.11 -22.09 1.77
C VAL A 398 -11.91 -22.86 1.21
N PHE A 399 -10.90 -23.15 2.03
CA PHE A 399 -9.68 -23.83 1.55
C PHE A 399 -8.98 -24.74 2.57
N TYR A 400 -9.34 -24.69 3.86
CA TYR A 400 -8.67 -25.48 4.90
C TYR A 400 -9.65 -26.03 5.93
N SER A 401 -9.50 -27.29 6.33
CA SER A 401 -10.25 -27.91 7.43
C SER A 401 -9.46 -27.84 8.73
N ILE A 402 -10.01 -27.17 9.75
CA ILE A 402 -9.42 -27.09 11.08
C ILE A 402 -9.47 -28.45 11.77
N THR A 403 -10.62 -29.12 11.67
CA THR A 403 -10.85 -30.43 12.30
C THR A 403 -9.86 -31.48 11.82
N ASN A 404 -9.62 -31.52 10.50
CA ASN A 404 -8.72 -32.49 9.88
C ASN A 404 -7.28 -31.96 9.72
N ARG A 405 -7.04 -30.69 10.06
CA ARG A 405 -5.75 -29.98 9.93
C ARG A 405 -5.12 -30.15 8.55
N THR A 406 -5.92 -30.04 7.50
CA THR A 406 -5.50 -30.33 6.12
C THR A 406 -6.13 -29.35 5.12
N ASP A 407 -5.41 -29.11 4.03
CA ASP A 407 -5.92 -28.37 2.88
C ASP A 407 -7.06 -29.16 2.23
N ILE A 408 -8.09 -28.44 1.79
CA ILE A 408 -9.24 -29.03 1.09
C ILE A 408 -9.39 -28.38 -0.29
N PRO A 409 -10.01 -29.07 -1.27
CA PRO A 409 -10.34 -28.46 -2.55
C PRO A 409 -11.10 -27.16 -2.34
N ALA A 410 -10.59 -26.06 -2.90
CA ALA A 410 -11.13 -24.74 -2.64
C ALA A 410 -12.49 -24.54 -3.32
N TYR A 411 -13.47 -24.01 -2.60
CA TYR A 411 -14.82 -23.75 -3.14
C TYR A 411 -15.38 -22.44 -2.59
N ASP A 412 -16.31 -21.85 -3.34
CA ASP A 412 -17.00 -20.62 -2.95
C ASP A 412 -18.24 -20.93 -2.14
N LEU A 413 -18.42 -20.17 -1.07
CA LEU A 413 -19.59 -20.23 -0.20
C LEU A 413 -20.14 -18.81 0.00
N ASP A 414 -21.34 -18.56 -0.52
CA ASP A 414 -22.06 -17.32 -0.28
C ASP A 414 -22.81 -17.41 1.05
N LEU A 415 -22.34 -16.67 2.06
CA LEU A 415 -22.93 -16.67 3.40
C LEU A 415 -24.26 -15.91 3.47
N SER A 416 -24.63 -15.16 2.42
CA SER A 416 -25.92 -14.45 2.33
C SER A 416 -27.06 -15.34 1.82
N HIS A 417 -26.74 -16.46 1.16
CA HIS A 417 -27.72 -17.38 0.60
C HIS A 417 -27.93 -18.61 1.51
N ALA A 418 -29.05 -18.63 2.23
CA ALA A 418 -29.50 -19.79 3.00
C ALA A 418 -29.91 -20.94 2.07
N GLY A 419 -28.96 -21.76 1.64
CA GLY A 419 -29.22 -22.91 0.76
C GLY A 419 -28.02 -23.58 0.10
N ALA A 420 -26.84 -22.96 0.14
CA ALA A 420 -25.63 -23.57 -0.40
C ALA A 420 -25.28 -24.86 0.36
N LYS A 421 -25.31 -26.01 -0.34
CA LYS A 421 -24.86 -27.30 0.19
C LYS A 421 -23.47 -27.60 -0.38
N HIS A 422 -22.48 -27.79 0.48
CA HIS A 422 -21.19 -28.33 0.09
C HIS A 422 -20.77 -29.41 1.08
N ALA A 423 -19.93 -30.37 0.66
CA ALA A 423 -19.53 -31.51 1.50
C ALA A 423 -18.93 -31.11 2.87
N PHE A 424 -18.40 -29.89 2.98
CA PHE A 424 -17.72 -29.36 4.16
C PHE A 424 -18.42 -28.16 4.83
N ALA A 425 -19.53 -27.64 4.27
CA ALA A 425 -20.26 -26.50 4.81
C ALA A 425 -21.78 -26.71 4.68
N ARG A 426 -22.52 -26.36 5.75
CA ARG A 426 -23.98 -26.52 5.82
C ARG A 426 -24.69 -25.23 5.45
N ALA A 427 -25.97 -25.33 5.07
CA ALA A 427 -26.85 -24.23 4.64
C ALA A 427 -27.13 -23.10 5.67
N GLN A 428 -26.38 -23.05 6.79
CA GLN A 428 -26.46 -22.03 7.85
C GLN A 428 -25.07 -21.68 8.41
N ASP A 429 -24.01 -21.90 7.63
CA ASP A 429 -22.67 -21.56 8.07
C ASP A 429 -22.52 -20.04 8.28
N ALA A 430 -21.66 -19.65 9.20
CA ALA A 430 -21.45 -18.25 9.53
C ALA A 430 -20.02 -18.04 10.05
N ILE A 431 -19.55 -16.80 9.94
CA ILE A 431 -18.25 -16.42 10.50
C ILE A 431 -18.35 -16.44 12.03
N VAL A 432 -17.43 -17.18 12.66
CA VAL A 432 -17.25 -17.24 14.12
C VAL A 432 -16.23 -16.20 14.56
N SER A 433 -15.14 -16.07 13.82
CA SER A 433 -14.03 -15.18 14.15
C SER A 433 -13.22 -14.78 12.90
N SER A 434 -12.63 -13.59 12.96
CA SER A 434 -11.49 -13.23 12.12
C SER A 434 -10.23 -13.85 12.73
N GLU A 435 -9.41 -14.49 11.91
CA GLU A 435 -8.19 -15.18 12.34
C GLU A 435 -6.96 -14.39 11.92
N ARG A 436 -5.87 -14.52 12.68
CA ARG A 436 -4.56 -14.02 12.25
C ARG A 436 -3.87 -15.11 11.44
N PRO A 437 -3.39 -14.83 10.22
CA PRO A 437 -2.72 -15.84 9.41
C PRO A 437 -1.51 -16.51 10.08
N GLY A 438 -0.76 -15.77 10.90
CA GLY A 438 0.38 -16.31 11.67
C GLY A 438 -0.02 -17.42 12.65
N ASP A 439 -1.24 -17.39 13.20
CA ASP A 439 -1.76 -18.45 14.09
C ASP A 439 -1.94 -19.79 13.34
N TRP A 440 -1.97 -19.73 12.01
CA TRP A 440 -2.16 -20.86 11.09
C TRP A 440 -0.92 -21.16 10.24
N LEU A 441 0.26 -20.65 10.62
CA LEU A 441 1.52 -20.80 9.88
C LEU A 441 1.45 -20.22 8.44
N MET A 442 0.61 -19.20 8.24
CA MET A 442 0.42 -18.49 6.97
C MET A 442 1.04 -17.09 7.04
N ASP A 443 2.33 -17.02 7.39
CA ASP A 443 3.02 -15.75 7.67
C ASP A 443 3.09 -14.78 6.47
N ASP A 444 2.97 -15.29 5.24
CA ASP A 444 2.98 -14.52 3.98
C ASP A 444 1.56 -14.39 3.39
N TRP A 445 0.57 -14.11 4.25
CA TRP A 445 -0.85 -14.10 3.88
C TRP A 445 -1.16 -13.20 2.69
N GLU A 446 -0.58 -12.01 2.66
CA GLU A 446 -0.77 -11.03 1.60
C GLU A 446 -0.34 -11.54 0.22
N THR A 447 0.53 -12.55 0.18
CA THR A 447 0.91 -13.26 -1.06
C THR A 447 0.02 -14.50 -1.31
N ILE A 448 -0.50 -15.13 -0.26
CA ILE A 448 -1.28 -16.37 -0.34
C ILE A 448 -2.71 -16.09 -0.82
N TRP A 449 -3.39 -15.14 -0.20
CA TRP A 449 -4.83 -14.97 -0.38
C TRP A 449 -5.24 -14.55 -1.81
N PRO A 450 -4.48 -13.72 -2.56
CA PRO A 450 -4.82 -13.43 -3.95
C PRO A 450 -4.77 -14.69 -4.82
N GLY A 451 -3.83 -15.61 -4.54
CA GLY A 451 -3.72 -16.90 -5.23
C GLY A 451 -4.88 -17.85 -4.93
N LEU A 452 -5.42 -17.81 -3.69
CA LEU A 452 -6.63 -18.53 -3.34
C LEU A 452 -7.83 -18.03 -4.14
N LEU A 453 -7.96 -16.70 -4.31
CA LEU A 453 -9.06 -16.11 -5.09
C LEU A 453 -8.93 -16.33 -6.60
N ALA A 454 -7.71 -16.46 -7.12
CA ALA A 454 -7.44 -16.72 -8.53
C ALA A 454 -7.58 -18.21 -8.93
N SER A 455 -7.46 -19.13 -7.98
CA SER A 455 -7.64 -20.56 -8.23
C SER A 455 -9.08 -20.84 -8.71
N PRO A 456 -9.30 -21.66 -9.76
CA PRO A 456 -10.64 -22.07 -10.15
C PRO A 456 -11.29 -22.78 -8.95
N ALA A 457 -12.56 -22.46 -8.67
CA ALA A 457 -13.32 -23.20 -7.69
C ALA A 457 -13.28 -24.68 -8.09
N GLY A 458 -12.79 -25.53 -7.20
CA GLY A 458 -12.85 -26.98 -7.39
C GLY A 458 -14.31 -27.33 -7.62
N GLY A 459 -14.60 -27.95 -8.77
CA GLY A 459 -15.94 -28.43 -9.06
C GLY A 459 -16.43 -29.29 -7.90
N ASP A 460 -17.70 -29.11 -7.54
CA ASP A 460 -18.42 -29.96 -6.60
C ASP A 460 -18.08 -31.43 -6.94
N PRO A 461 -17.49 -32.21 -6.02
CA PRO A 461 -17.29 -33.62 -6.23
C PRO A 461 -18.66 -34.28 -6.25
N ARG A 462 -19.27 -34.33 -7.43
CA ARG A 462 -20.42 -35.18 -7.73
C ARG A 462 -19.95 -36.54 -8.19
#